data_AF-A0A1L8DDU6-F1
#
_entry.id   AF-A0A1L8DDU6-F1
#
_cell.length_a   1.000
_cell.length_b   1.000
_cell.length_c   1.000
_cell.angle_alpha   90.00
_cell.angle_beta   90.00
_cell.angle_gamma   90.00
#
_symmetry.space_group_name_H-M   'P 1'
#
loop_
_entity.id
_entity.type
_entity.pdbx_description
1 polymer ?
#
loop_
_entity_poly.entity_id
_entity_poly.type
_entity_poly.pdbx_seq_one_letter_code
_entity_poly.pdbx_strand_id
1 'polypeptide(L)'
;MLAAAIGWSLITFWMPNFILWAPKSLSWGIPFIVVVRILNGACQGVHFPSMISITSQNLCASERASFFSMLTCGSALGTLLTGTLGSIILDYFGWPSVFRVIGFLGLVWTLCLRYYTMSLDKNRVVNVQCPKLVHHEASVPWLRFLRRSSLWACVIAHACEMNCFFVLLSWLPTYFHDSFPTAKGWVVNMIPWLALPPCTILGKLLTDCLVARKWSLTAVRKIVQSVCFLSQNIALAFLCHATDFGTALICMTIIIGGSGFHNNGVTVNPQDLSPTYSGSVFGLMNTMGAVPGFLGVYLAGYILELTQSWTVVFSTSIAFNLFGWIVFTLFGSAEVIQ
;
A
#
# COMPACT_ATOMS: atom_id res chain seq x y z
N MET A 1 13.32 15.07 2.07
CA MET A 1 13.17 14.10 0.95
C MET A 1 14.49 13.53 0.44
N LEU A 2 15.40 14.34 -0.16
CA LEU A 2 16.62 13.82 -0.82
C LEU A 2 17.52 12.99 0.12
N ALA A 3 17.81 13.48 1.33
CA ALA A 3 18.62 12.73 2.30
C ALA A 3 18.01 11.37 2.68
N ALA A 4 16.68 11.32 2.84
CA ALA A 4 15.96 10.08 3.13
C ALA A 4 15.99 9.11 1.93
N ALA A 5 15.86 9.62 0.70
CA ALA A 5 15.99 8.81 -0.51
C ALA A 5 17.41 8.23 -0.67
N ILE A 6 18.45 9.05 -0.46
CA ILE A 6 19.85 8.58 -0.46
C ILE A 6 20.05 7.51 0.62
N GLY A 7 19.57 7.76 1.85
CA GLY A 7 19.65 6.81 2.96
C GLY A 7 18.99 5.47 2.62
N TRP A 8 17.76 5.49 2.11
CA TRP A 8 17.04 4.28 1.68
C TRP A 8 17.80 3.52 0.59
N SER A 9 18.31 4.22 -0.43
CA SER A 9 19.01 3.59 -1.55
C SER A 9 20.36 3.00 -1.14
N LEU A 10 21.13 3.70 -0.29
CA LEU A 10 22.39 3.19 0.26
C LEU A 10 22.15 1.97 1.15
N ILE A 11 21.19 2.04 2.07
CA ILE A 11 20.89 0.92 2.97
C ILE A 11 20.43 -0.31 2.16
N THR A 12 19.61 -0.09 1.13
CA THR A 12 19.18 -1.17 0.22
C THR A 12 20.37 -1.77 -0.54
N PHE A 13 21.25 -0.94 -1.12
CA PHE A 13 22.41 -1.41 -1.88
C PHE A 13 23.36 -2.27 -1.03
N TRP A 14 23.61 -1.83 0.21
CA TRP A 14 24.52 -2.51 1.14
C TRP A 14 23.84 -3.61 1.99
N MET A 15 22.53 -3.84 1.81
CA MET A 15 21.80 -4.86 2.56
C MET A 15 22.46 -6.25 2.53
N PRO A 16 22.96 -6.77 1.39
CA PRO A 16 23.64 -8.06 1.37
C PRO A 16 24.88 -8.09 2.27
N ASN A 17 25.64 -6.99 2.28
CA ASN A 17 26.81 -6.86 3.14
C ASN A 17 26.41 -6.80 4.62
N PHE A 18 25.35 -6.06 4.97
CA PHE A 18 24.83 -6.05 6.34
C PHE A 18 24.40 -7.45 6.79
N ILE A 19 23.75 -8.23 5.93
CA ILE A 19 23.38 -9.62 6.24
C ILE A 19 24.62 -10.50 6.44
N LEU A 20 25.66 -10.34 5.62
CA LEU A 20 26.89 -11.12 5.72
C LEU A 20 27.77 -10.70 6.91
N TRP A 21 27.75 -9.42 7.29
CA TRP A 21 28.45 -8.88 8.46
C TRP A 21 27.70 -9.11 9.76
N ALA A 22 26.42 -9.48 9.69
CA ALA A 22 25.64 -9.80 10.86
C ALA A 22 26.36 -10.91 11.66
N PRO A 23 26.52 -10.75 12.98
CA PRO A 23 27.14 -11.78 13.81
C PRO A 23 26.46 -13.13 13.58
N LYS A 24 27.24 -14.19 13.36
CA LYS A 24 26.71 -15.54 13.15
C LYS A 24 25.91 -16.06 14.35
N SER A 25 26.14 -15.48 15.53
CA SER A 25 25.33 -15.74 16.72
C SER A 25 23.91 -15.22 16.51
N LEU A 26 22.92 -16.12 16.56
CA LEU A 26 21.50 -15.80 16.36
C LEU A 26 21.04 -14.66 17.28
N SER A 27 21.58 -14.60 18.50
CA SER A 27 21.29 -13.58 19.53
C SER A 27 21.64 -12.15 19.13
N TRP A 28 22.59 -11.97 18.20
CA TRP A 28 23.08 -10.64 17.79
C TRP A 28 22.90 -10.36 16.30
N GLY A 29 22.88 -11.41 15.45
CA GLY A 29 22.66 -11.28 14.01
C GLY A 29 21.27 -10.77 13.64
N ILE A 30 20.21 -11.35 14.21
CA ILE A 30 18.83 -10.94 13.93
C ILE A 30 18.56 -9.51 14.41
N PRO A 31 18.87 -9.12 15.67
CA PRO A 31 18.67 -7.74 16.12
C PRO A 31 19.43 -6.72 15.26
N PHE A 32 20.65 -7.05 14.80
CA PHE A 32 21.40 -6.17 13.91
C PHE A 32 20.66 -5.90 12.60
N ILE A 33 20.18 -6.96 11.93
CA ILE A 33 19.40 -6.82 10.69
C ILE A 33 18.10 -6.05 10.95
N VAL A 34 17.44 -6.29 12.09
CA VAL A 34 16.24 -5.55 12.49
C VAL A 34 16.52 -4.05 12.60
N VAL A 35 17.62 -3.64 13.25
CA VAL A 35 18.01 -2.22 13.35
C VAL A 35 18.24 -1.61 11.96
N VAL A 36 18.97 -2.30 11.08
CA VAL A 36 19.19 -1.84 9.70
C VAL A 36 17.86 -1.68 8.94
N ARG A 37 16.93 -2.63 9.13
CA ARG A 37 15.59 -2.57 8.52
C ARG A 37 14.73 -1.44 9.10
N ILE A 38 14.84 -1.14 10.39
CA ILE A 38 14.19 0.02 11.03
C ILE A 38 14.71 1.32 10.41
N LEU A 39 16.03 1.46 10.26
CA LEU A 39 16.63 2.63 9.62
C LEU A 39 16.19 2.78 8.16
N ASN A 40 16.11 1.67 7.42
CA ASN A 40 15.58 1.66 6.06
C ASN A 40 14.10 2.11 6.02
N GLY A 41 13.28 1.61 6.94
CA GLY A 41 11.88 1.99 7.08
C GLY A 41 11.71 3.46 7.47
N ALA A 42 12.55 3.98 8.37
CA ALA A 42 12.55 5.40 8.74
C ALA A 42 12.87 6.30 7.54
N CYS A 43 13.83 5.91 6.71
CA CYS A 43 14.13 6.62 5.45
C CYS A 43 12.93 6.58 4.48
N GLN A 44 12.25 5.43 4.37
CA GLN A 44 11.08 5.28 3.51
C GLN A 44 9.85 6.06 4.01
N GLY A 45 9.65 6.14 5.33
CA GLY A 45 8.48 6.80 5.94
C GLY A 45 8.36 8.29 5.65
N VAL A 46 9.48 8.95 5.31
CA VAL A 46 9.52 10.37 4.95
C VAL A 46 8.99 10.62 3.52
N HIS A 47 8.80 9.57 2.72
CA HIS A 47 8.41 9.66 1.31
C HIS A 47 7.04 10.34 1.11
N PHE A 48 5.96 9.75 1.64
CA PHE A 48 4.59 10.28 1.45
C PHE A 48 4.39 11.70 2.01
N PRO A 49 4.83 12.04 3.24
CA PRO A 49 4.72 13.40 3.75
C PRO A 49 5.49 14.42 2.91
N SER A 50 6.71 14.08 2.47
CA SER A 50 7.51 14.96 1.61
C SER A 50 6.81 15.24 0.28
N MET A 51 6.23 14.20 -0.33
CA MET A 51 5.51 14.35 -1.59
C MET A 51 4.25 15.20 -1.44
N ILE A 52 3.45 14.98 -0.40
CA ILE A 52 2.27 15.80 -0.12
C ILE A 52 2.67 17.27 0.09
N SER A 53 3.75 17.54 0.82
CA SER A 53 4.25 18.90 1.04
C SER A 53 4.76 19.58 -0.25
N ILE A 54 5.48 18.86 -1.10
CA ILE A 54 5.94 19.41 -2.39
C ILE A 54 4.75 19.67 -3.30
N THR A 55 3.81 18.73 -3.36
CA THR A 55 2.60 18.84 -4.19
C THR A 55 1.71 19.99 -3.72
N SER A 56 1.59 20.21 -2.41
CA SER A 56 0.75 21.28 -1.88
C SER A 56 1.30 22.68 -2.20
N GLN A 57 2.62 22.83 -2.26
CA GLN A 57 3.27 24.09 -2.60
C GLN A 57 3.25 24.39 -4.11
N ASN A 58 3.20 23.35 -4.95
CA ASN A 58 3.39 23.50 -6.41
C ASN A 58 2.12 23.24 -7.25
N LEU A 59 1.05 22.67 -6.69
CA LEU A 59 -0.18 22.36 -7.42
C LEU A 59 -1.43 22.96 -6.75
N CYS A 60 -2.38 23.37 -7.57
CA CYS A 60 -3.70 23.81 -7.10
C CYS A 60 -4.54 22.66 -6.57
N ALA A 61 -5.46 22.96 -5.66
CA ALA A 61 -6.27 21.95 -4.98
C ALA A 61 -7.05 21.04 -5.95
N SER A 62 -7.50 21.57 -7.10
CA SER A 62 -8.15 20.82 -8.17
C SER A 62 -7.24 19.77 -8.82
N GLU A 63 -5.93 20.02 -8.89
CA GLU A 63 -4.96 19.14 -9.55
C GLU A 63 -4.31 18.14 -8.59
N ARG A 64 -4.32 18.42 -7.28
CA ARG A 64 -3.69 17.57 -6.25
C ARG A 64 -4.25 16.15 -6.23
N ALA A 65 -5.56 15.98 -6.39
CA ALA A 65 -6.18 14.66 -6.40
C ALA A 65 -5.71 13.82 -7.61
N SER A 66 -5.64 14.43 -8.79
CA SER A 66 -5.15 13.78 -10.01
C SER A 66 -3.68 13.38 -9.89
N PHE A 67 -2.83 14.27 -9.38
CA PHE A 67 -1.42 13.97 -9.14
C PHE A 67 -1.24 12.84 -8.13
N PHE A 68 -2.02 12.82 -7.05
CA PHE A 68 -1.97 11.75 -6.06
C PHE A 68 -2.40 10.40 -6.64
N SER A 69 -3.41 10.37 -7.51
CA SER A 69 -3.79 9.14 -8.24
C SER A 69 -2.69 8.66 -9.19
N MET A 70 -1.98 9.58 -9.86
CA MET A 70 -0.85 9.22 -10.71
C MET A 70 0.30 8.62 -9.88
N LEU A 71 0.54 9.17 -8.70
CA LEU A 71 1.55 8.68 -7.76
C LEU A 71 1.23 7.27 -7.25
N THR A 72 -0.02 6.99 -6.86
CA THR A 72 -0.40 5.64 -6.40
C THR A 72 -0.32 4.61 -7.52
N CYS A 73 -0.68 4.97 -8.76
CA CYS A 73 -0.43 4.13 -9.93
C CYS A 73 1.07 3.84 -10.14
N GLY A 74 1.93 4.85 -9.94
CA GLY A 74 3.38 4.68 -9.98
C GLY A 74 3.90 3.67 -8.95
N SER A 75 3.34 3.67 -7.74
CA SER A 75 3.69 2.68 -6.71
C SER A 75 3.32 1.26 -7.14
N ALA A 76 2.12 1.04 -7.69
CA ALA A 76 1.69 -0.28 -8.17
C ALA A 76 2.56 -0.79 -9.33
N LEU A 77 2.89 0.09 -10.28
CA LEU A 77 3.81 -0.22 -11.38
C LEU A 77 5.22 -0.52 -10.88
N GLY A 78 5.70 0.22 -9.87
CA GLY A 78 6.98 -0.04 -9.22
C GLY A 78 7.05 -1.43 -8.57
N THR A 79 5.99 -1.85 -7.87
CA THR A 79 5.88 -3.19 -7.29
C THR A 79 5.92 -4.27 -8.37
N LEU A 80 5.14 -4.08 -9.45
CA LEU A 80 5.14 -4.99 -10.60
C LEU A 80 6.53 -5.14 -11.23
N LEU A 81 7.18 -4.02 -11.56
CA LEU A 81 8.48 -4.01 -12.21
C LEU A 81 9.56 -4.62 -11.31
N THR A 82 9.55 -4.24 -10.02
CA THR A 82 10.52 -4.75 -9.04
C THR A 82 10.31 -6.24 -8.78
N GLY A 83 9.06 -6.70 -8.68
CA GLY A 83 8.73 -8.12 -8.52
C GLY A 83 9.15 -8.95 -9.72
N THR A 84 8.87 -8.46 -10.94
CA THR A 84 9.18 -9.17 -12.19
C THR A 84 10.68 -9.20 -12.46
N LEU A 85 11.32 -8.02 -12.54
CA LEU A 85 12.76 -7.90 -12.81
C LEU A 85 13.58 -8.47 -11.64
N GLY A 86 13.13 -8.25 -10.39
CA GLY A 86 13.78 -8.80 -9.21
C GLY A 86 13.77 -10.32 -9.20
N SER A 87 12.67 -10.97 -9.61
CA SER A 87 12.62 -12.43 -9.73
C SER A 87 13.57 -12.95 -10.82
N ILE A 88 13.62 -12.29 -11.97
CA ILE A 88 14.54 -12.66 -13.06
C ILE A 88 16.00 -12.53 -12.58
N ILE A 89 16.32 -11.40 -11.95
CA ILE A 89 17.67 -11.14 -11.42
C ILE A 89 18.03 -12.16 -10.33
N LEU A 90 17.09 -12.51 -9.47
CA LEU A 90 17.25 -13.54 -8.44
C LEU A 90 17.64 -14.89 -9.06
N ASP A 91 16.92 -15.32 -10.11
CA ASP A 91 17.13 -16.62 -10.75
C ASP A 91 18.50 -16.73 -11.46
N TYR A 92 18.95 -15.67 -12.13
CA TYR A 92 20.19 -15.69 -12.92
C TYR A 92 21.46 -15.24 -12.15
N PHE A 93 21.32 -14.28 -11.22
CA PHE A 93 22.45 -13.60 -10.58
C PHE A 93 22.43 -13.71 -9.04
N GLY A 94 21.44 -14.40 -8.48
CA GLY A 94 21.30 -14.63 -7.05
C GLY A 94 20.78 -13.41 -6.27
N TRP A 95 20.34 -13.65 -5.04
CA TRP A 95 19.67 -12.64 -4.21
C TRP A 95 20.46 -11.35 -3.94
N PRO A 96 21.82 -11.33 -3.79
CA PRO A 96 22.54 -10.09 -3.49
C PRO A 96 22.43 -9.07 -4.63
N SER A 97 22.32 -9.55 -5.87
CA SER A 97 22.25 -8.70 -7.06
C SER A 97 20.95 -7.89 -7.11
N VAL A 98 19.83 -8.45 -6.64
CA VAL A 98 18.53 -7.76 -6.54
C VAL A 98 18.67 -6.47 -5.72
N PHE A 99 19.28 -6.56 -4.53
CA PHE A 99 19.51 -5.42 -3.65
C PHE A 99 20.44 -4.37 -4.26
N ARG A 100 21.53 -4.83 -4.90
CA ARG A 100 22.49 -3.93 -5.56
C ARG A 100 21.87 -3.16 -6.72
N VAL A 101 21.08 -3.84 -7.57
CA VAL A 101 20.43 -3.20 -8.72
C VAL A 101 19.37 -2.20 -8.25
N ILE A 102 18.48 -2.59 -7.33
CA ILE A 102 17.42 -1.70 -6.84
C ILE A 102 17.99 -0.52 -6.05
N GLY A 103 18.98 -0.76 -5.19
CA GLY A 103 19.68 0.30 -4.46
C GLY A 103 20.39 1.28 -5.40
N PHE A 104 21.07 0.77 -6.43
CA PHE A 104 21.75 1.61 -7.44
C PHE A 104 20.75 2.44 -8.26
N LEU A 105 19.67 1.83 -8.75
CA LEU A 105 18.61 2.55 -9.47
C LEU A 105 17.99 3.66 -8.61
N GLY A 106 17.77 3.39 -7.31
CA GLY A 106 17.32 4.40 -6.36
C GLY A 106 18.30 5.58 -6.18
N LEU A 107 19.61 5.31 -6.16
CA LEU A 107 20.64 6.36 -6.11
C LEU A 107 20.64 7.19 -7.39
N VAL A 108 20.65 6.55 -8.56
CA VAL A 108 20.60 7.22 -9.86
C VAL A 108 19.35 8.09 -9.95
N TRP A 109 18.19 7.56 -9.57
CA TRP A 109 16.94 8.31 -9.51
C TRP A 109 17.03 9.53 -8.59
N THR A 110 17.63 9.38 -7.41
CA THR A 110 17.77 10.48 -6.45
C THR A 110 18.73 11.57 -6.96
N LEU A 111 19.79 11.20 -7.68
CA LEU A 111 20.70 12.14 -8.33
C LEU A 111 20.01 12.88 -9.48
N CYS A 112 19.25 12.16 -10.32
CA CYS A 112 18.42 12.76 -11.36
C CYS A 112 17.43 13.75 -10.75
N LEU A 113 16.70 13.35 -9.70
CA LEU A 113 15.75 14.21 -9.02
C LEU A 113 16.44 15.47 -8.50
N ARG A 114 17.59 15.34 -7.81
CA ARG A 114 18.37 16.49 -7.34
C ARG A 114 18.77 17.42 -8.48
N TYR A 115 19.27 16.87 -9.58
CA TYR A 115 19.68 17.65 -10.75
C TYR A 115 18.50 18.43 -11.33
N TYR A 116 17.36 17.76 -11.55
CA TYR A 116 16.16 18.42 -12.07
C TYR A 116 15.62 19.47 -11.10
N THR A 117 15.53 19.18 -9.79
CA THR A 117 15.05 20.17 -8.81
C THR A 117 15.95 21.41 -8.79
N MET A 118 17.28 21.25 -8.72
CA MET A 118 18.22 22.38 -8.72
C MET A 118 18.25 23.15 -10.06
N SER A 119 18.05 22.46 -11.17
CA SER A 119 17.98 23.09 -12.50
C SER A 119 16.66 23.82 -12.74
N LEU A 120 15.55 23.34 -12.18
CA LEU A 120 14.21 23.93 -12.32
C LEU A 120 14.04 25.17 -11.43
N ASP A 121 14.67 25.19 -10.25
CA ASP A 121 14.60 26.30 -9.28
C ASP A 121 15.16 27.62 -9.84
N LYS A 122 16.09 27.56 -10.82
CA LYS A 122 16.62 28.76 -11.48
C LYS A 122 15.67 29.40 -12.49
N ASN A 123 14.69 28.66 -13.03
CA ASN A 123 13.91 29.10 -14.21
C ASN A 123 12.39 29.17 -13.99
N ARG A 124 11.87 28.75 -12.84
CA ARG A 124 10.42 28.70 -12.61
C ARG A 124 10.05 29.12 -11.18
N VAL A 125 9.89 30.43 -10.99
CA VAL A 125 8.80 30.93 -10.15
C VAL A 125 7.53 30.58 -10.93
N VAL A 126 7.04 29.34 -10.80
CA VAL A 126 5.68 29.05 -11.27
C VAL A 126 4.79 29.82 -10.32
N ASN A 127 4.39 31.01 -10.75
CA ASN A 127 3.40 31.82 -10.08
C ASN A 127 2.06 31.11 -10.29
N VAL A 128 1.87 29.97 -9.63
CA VAL A 128 0.60 29.25 -9.70
C VAL A 128 -0.40 30.13 -8.96
N GLN A 129 -1.17 30.91 -9.73
CA GLN A 129 -2.34 31.63 -9.24
C GLN A 129 -3.41 30.60 -8.89
N CYS A 130 -3.16 29.81 -7.84
CA CYS A 130 -4.21 29.03 -7.23
C CYS A 130 -5.14 29.99 -6.50
N PRO A 131 -6.47 29.75 -6.54
CA PRO A 131 -7.35 30.33 -5.56
C PRO A 131 -6.76 29.99 -4.20
N LYS A 132 -6.35 31.00 -3.42
CA LYS A 132 -5.85 30.76 -2.06
C LYS A 132 -6.99 30.08 -1.32
N LEU A 133 -6.88 28.76 -1.13
CA LEU A 133 -7.61 28.10 -0.06
C LEU A 133 -7.19 28.87 1.18
N VAL A 134 -8.14 29.57 1.79
CA VAL A 134 -7.95 30.17 3.09
C VAL A 134 -7.51 29.03 3.99
N HIS A 135 -6.21 28.93 4.25
CA HIS A 135 -5.69 28.11 5.32
C HIS A 135 -6.28 28.73 6.57
N HIS A 136 -7.43 28.23 7.02
CA HIS A 136 -7.79 28.41 8.41
C HIS A 136 -6.67 27.73 9.18
N GLU A 137 -5.84 28.53 9.85
CA GLU A 137 -4.91 28.11 10.91
C GLU A 137 -5.65 27.49 12.12
N ALA A 138 -6.90 27.09 11.94
CA ALA A 138 -7.67 26.39 12.95
C ALA A 138 -7.10 24.98 13.10
N SER A 139 -6.64 24.67 14.31
CA SER A 139 -6.30 23.33 14.73
C SER A 139 -7.42 22.35 14.40
N VAL A 140 -7.09 21.17 13.87
CA VAL A 140 -8.06 20.11 13.58
C VAL A 140 -8.85 19.80 14.86
N PRO A 141 -10.21 19.82 14.84
CA PRO A 141 -11.04 19.50 16.00
C PRO A 141 -11.05 18.00 16.28
N TRP A 142 -9.92 17.43 16.71
CA TRP A 142 -9.71 15.99 16.89
C TRP A 142 -10.76 15.30 17.74
N LEU A 143 -11.18 15.94 18.84
CA LEU A 143 -12.18 15.37 19.74
C LEU A 143 -13.53 15.14 19.05
N ARG A 144 -13.88 15.96 18.06
CA ARG A 144 -15.11 15.82 17.26
C ARG A 144 -14.99 14.64 16.31
N PHE A 145 -13.86 14.51 15.63
CA PHE A 145 -13.58 13.41 14.70
C PHE A 145 -13.52 12.06 15.43
N LEU A 146 -12.75 11.96 16.51
CA LEU A 146 -12.54 10.72 17.27
C LEU A 146 -13.81 10.19 17.97
N ARG A 147 -14.86 11.01 18.11
CA ARG A 147 -16.15 10.58 18.64
C ARG A 147 -17.09 9.98 17.59
N ARG A 148 -16.81 10.15 16.29
CA ARG A 148 -17.71 9.68 15.23
C ARG A 148 -17.38 8.25 14.83
N SER A 149 -18.42 7.41 14.77
CA SER A 149 -18.31 6.02 14.31
C SER A 149 -17.89 5.90 12.85
N SER A 150 -18.28 6.86 12.00
CA SER A 150 -17.92 6.86 10.56
C SER A 150 -16.42 6.96 10.31
N LEU A 151 -15.70 7.73 11.14
CA LEU A 151 -14.24 7.79 11.09
C LEU A 151 -13.63 6.44 11.45
N TRP A 152 -14.04 5.85 12.57
CA TRP A 152 -13.51 4.55 13.00
C TRP A 152 -13.85 3.43 12.04
N ALA A 153 -15.04 3.45 11.42
CA ALA A 153 -15.39 2.51 10.37
C ALA A 153 -14.43 2.61 9.18
N CYS A 154 -14.10 3.83 8.76
CA CYS A 154 -13.11 4.10 7.72
C CYS A 154 -11.71 3.59 8.11
N VAL A 155 -11.25 3.91 9.34
CA VAL A 155 -9.95 3.49 9.86
C VAL A 155 -9.83 1.98 9.95
N ILE A 156 -10.82 1.30 10.54
CA ILE A 156 -10.83 -0.16 10.72
C ILE A 156 -10.85 -0.86 9.36
N ALA A 157 -11.71 -0.41 8.44
CA ALA A 157 -11.78 -1.00 7.10
C ALA A 157 -10.46 -0.86 6.34
N HIS A 158 -9.84 0.32 6.38
CA HIS A 158 -8.52 0.53 5.79
C HIS A 158 -7.46 -0.34 6.46
N ALA A 159 -7.48 -0.46 7.78
CA ALA A 159 -6.51 -1.27 8.51
C ALA A 159 -6.62 -2.78 8.21
N CYS A 160 -7.83 -3.31 8.07
CA CYS A 160 -8.06 -4.68 7.64
C CYS A 160 -7.56 -4.94 6.22
N GLU A 161 -7.82 -4.01 5.29
CA GLU A 161 -7.35 -4.14 3.91
C GLU A 161 -5.82 -4.04 3.82
N MET A 162 -5.20 -3.08 4.53
CA MET A 162 -3.74 -2.97 4.63
C MET A 162 -3.11 -4.22 5.24
N ASN A 163 -3.73 -4.83 6.25
CA ASN A 163 -3.27 -6.10 6.81
C ASN A 163 -3.22 -7.20 5.74
N CYS A 164 -4.34 -7.44 5.04
CA CYS A 164 -4.42 -8.41 3.96
C CYS A 164 -3.39 -8.11 2.85
N PHE A 165 -3.33 -6.85 2.40
CA PHE A 165 -2.41 -6.40 1.35
C PHE A 165 -0.94 -6.64 1.72
N PHE A 166 -0.51 -6.27 2.93
CA PHE A 166 0.89 -6.44 3.33
C PHE A 166 1.27 -7.88 3.62
N VAL A 167 0.35 -8.69 4.18
CA VAL A 167 0.56 -10.14 4.37
C VAL A 167 0.80 -10.79 3.01
N LEU A 168 -0.05 -10.52 2.03
CA LEU A 168 0.11 -11.08 0.69
C LEU A 168 1.34 -10.53 -0.02
N LEU A 169 1.60 -9.22 0.03
CA LEU A 169 2.81 -8.63 -0.55
C LEU A 169 4.09 -9.29 0.00
N SER A 170 4.12 -9.60 1.30
CA SER A 170 5.32 -10.13 1.97
C SER A 170 5.48 -11.64 1.79
N TRP A 171 4.37 -12.39 1.82
CA TRP A 171 4.40 -13.86 1.88
C TRP A 171 3.98 -14.54 0.58
N LEU A 172 3.44 -13.82 -0.41
CA LEU A 172 3.01 -14.40 -1.69
C LEU A 172 4.13 -15.17 -2.40
N PRO A 173 5.37 -14.65 -2.54
CA PRO A 173 6.44 -15.41 -3.19
C PRO A 173 6.74 -16.71 -2.45
N THR A 174 6.77 -16.65 -1.11
CA THR A 174 7.04 -17.80 -0.24
C THR A 174 5.93 -18.85 -0.33
N TYR A 175 4.67 -18.44 -0.36
CA TYR A 175 3.54 -19.35 -0.55
C TYR A 175 3.67 -20.18 -1.83
N PHE A 176 3.97 -19.53 -2.95
CA PHE A 176 4.17 -20.23 -4.22
C PHE A 176 5.45 -21.06 -4.23
N HIS A 177 6.52 -20.60 -3.61
CA HIS A 177 7.74 -21.38 -3.47
C HIS A 177 7.49 -22.68 -2.68
N ASP A 178 6.76 -22.61 -1.57
CA ASP A 178 6.51 -23.76 -0.69
C ASP A 178 5.46 -24.71 -1.28
N SER A 179 4.40 -24.17 -1.88
CA SER A 179 3.27 -24.98 -2.39
C SER A 179 3.46 -25.43 -3.85
N PHE A 180 4.19 -24.66 -4.65
CA PHE A 180 4.41 -24.89 -6.08
C PHE A 180 5.87 -24.62 -6.50
N PRO A 181 6.84 -25.44 -6.06
CA PRO A 181 8.28 -25.17 -6.23
C PRO A 181 8.74 -25.03 -7.69
N THR A 182 7.97 -25.53 -8.65
CA THR A 182 8.26 -25.43 -10.10
C THR A 182 7.75 -24.13 -10.72
N ALA A 183 7.01 -23.32 -9.98
CA ALA A 183 6.49 -22.04 -10.45
C ALA A 183 7.62 -21.04 -10.69
N LYS A 184 7.52 -20.30 -11.80
CA LYS A 184 8.50 -19.25 -12.11
C LYS A 184 8.24 -18.02 -11.24
N GLY A 185 9.24 -17.57 -10.50
CA GLY A 185 9.13 -16.43 -9.57
C GLY A 185 8.58 -15.15 -10.22
N TRP A 186 9.00 -14.86 -11.46
CA TRP A 186 8.52 -13.67 -12.18
C TRP A 186 7.03 -13.76 -12.54
N VAL A 187 6.49 -14.95 -12.79
CA VAL A 187 5.07 -15.15 -13.11
C VAL A 187 4.22 -14.83 -11.88
N VAL A 188 4.60 -15.37 -10.72
CA VAL A 188 3.87 -15.18 -9.46
C VAL A 188 3.92 -13.73 -8.97
N ASN A 189 5.02 -13.02 -9.26
CA ASN A 189 5.17 -11.62 -8.88
C ASN A 189 4.63 -10.62 -9.92
N MET A 190 4.39 -11.04 -11.16
CA MET A 190 3.86 -10.17 -12.20
C MET A 190 2.34 -10.27 -12.29
N ILE A 191 1.81 -11.47 -12.51
CA ILE A 191 0.41 -11.67 -12.92
C ILE A 191 -0.58 -11.13 -11.89
N PRO A 192 -0.46 -11.44 -10.59
CA PRO A 192 -1.42 -10.93 -9.61
C PRO A 192 -1.43 -9.40 -9.52
N TRP A 193 -0.26 -8.77 -9.64
CA TRP A 193 -0.09 -7.32 -9.58
C TRP A 193 -0.58 -6.60 -10.84
N LEU A 194 -0.60 -7.27 -12.00
CA LEU A 194 -1.19 -6.72 -13.24
C LEU A 194 -2.71 -6.51 -13.12
N ALA A 195 -3.40 -7.24 -12.25
CA ALA A 195 -4.84 -7.10 -12.09
C ALA A 195 -5.25 -5.84 -11.31
N LEU A 196 -4.36 -5.27 -10.49
CA LEU A 196 -4.68 -4.12 -9.65
C LEU A 196 -5.08 -2.87 -10.46
N PRO A 197 -4.30 -2.40 -11.47
CA PRO A 197 -4.68 -1.23 -12.27
C PRO A 197 -6.04 -1.33 -12.98
N PRO A 198 -6.37 -2.40 -13.75
CA PRO A 198 -7.67 -2.50 -14.40
C PRO A 198 -8.81 -2.57 -13.37
N CYS A 199 -8.64 -3.25 -12.24
CA CYS A 199 -9.65 -3.28 -11.19
C CYS A 199 -9.84 -1.90 -10.52
N THR A 200 -8.81 -1.07 -10.39
CA THR A 200 -8.97 0.33 -9.96
C THR A 200 -9.78 1.15 -10.97
N ILE A 201 -9.58 0.95 -12.27
CA ILE A 201 -10.40 1.60 -13.31
C ILE A 201 -11.84 1.11 -13.23
N LEU A 202 -12.06 -0.20 -13.08
CA LEU A 202 -13.40 -0.77 -12.92
C LEU A 202 -14.11 -0.24 -11.67
N GLY A 203 -13.40 -0.09 -10.55
CA GLY A 203 -13.93 0.51 -9.32
C GLY A 203 -14.34 1.98 -9.52
N LYS A 204 -13.59 2.73 -10.32
CA LYS A 204 -13.97 4.09 -10.71
C LYS A 204 -15.23 4.10 -11.58
N LEU A 205 -15.27 3.28 -12.63
CA LEU A 205 -16.45 3.17 -13.51
C LEU A 205 -17.71 2.76 -12.73
N LEU A 206 -17.57 1.84 -11.77
CA LEU A 206 -18.64 1.45 -10.86
C LEU A 206 -19.12 2.65 -10.02
N THR A 207 -18.19 3.42 -9.46
CA THR A 207 -18.47 4.63 -8.69
C THR A 207 -19.24 5.65 -9.54
N ASP A 208 -18.72 5.98 -10.73
CA ASP A 208 -19.31 6.95 -11.65
C ASP A 208 -20.73 6.53 -12.09
N CYS A 209 -20.94 5.24 -12.38
CA CYS A 209 -22.24 4.69 -12.75
C CYS A 209 -23.27 4.83 -11.62
N LEU A 210 -22.90 4.49 -10.38
CA LEU A 210 -23.81 4.59 -9.23
C LEU A 210 -24.13 6.05 -8.88
N VAL A 211 -23.15 6.94 -8.97
CA VAL A 211 -23.35 8.39 -8.77
C VAL A 211 -24.25 8.97 -9.88
N ALA A 212 -24.06 8.58 -11.14
CA ALA A 212 -24.93 9.00 -12.24
C ALA A 212 -26.39 8.54 -12.05
N ARG A 213 -26.58 7.38 -11.39
CA ARG A 213 -27.90 6.87 -10.96
C ARG A 213 -28.46 7.55 -9.70
N LYS A 214 -27.82 8.60 -9.20
CA LYS A 214 -28.22 9.38 -8.01
C LYS A 214 -28.25 8.56 -6.70
N TRP A 215 -27.43 7.52 -6.59
CA TRP A 215 -27.24 6.83 -5.31
C TRP A 215 -26.52 7.76 -4.33
N SER A 216 -26.81 7.63 -3.03
CA SER A 216 -26.11 8.41 -2.01
C SER A 216 -24.62 8.03 -1.99
N LEU A 217 -23.74 9.01 -1.79
CA LEU A 217 -22.29 8.77 -1.78
C LEU A 217 -21.90 7.70 -0.75
N THR A 218 -22.55 7.69 0.42
CA THR A 218 -22.39 6.65 1.44
C THR A 218 -22.70 5.25 0.89
N ALA A 219 -23.81 5.08 0.16
CA ALA A 219 -24.16 3.81 -0.44
C ALA A 219 -23.13 3.39 -1.52
N VAL A 220 -22.68 4.34 -2.33
CA VAL A 220 -21.64 4.09 -3.36
C VAL A 220 -20.35 3.58 -2.70
N ARG A 221 -19.85 4.25 -1.67
CA ARG A 221 -18.63 3.82 -0.96
C ARG A 221 -18.78 2.44 -0.34
N LYS A 222 -19.93 2.16 0.29
CA LYS A 222 -20.22 0.84 0.89
C LYS A 222 -20.24 -0.27 -0.17
N ILE A 223 -20.86 -0.03 -1.33
CA ILE A 223 -20.93 -1.02 -2.41
C ILE A 223 -19.54 -1.30 -2.97
N VAL A 224 -18.79 -0.26 -3.32
CA VAL A 224 -17.44 -0.41 -3.90
C VAL A 224 -16.50 -1.12 -2.93
N GLN A 225 -16.54 -0.76 -1.64
CA GLN A 225 -15.75 -1.45 -0.62
C GLN A 225 -16.25 -2.89 -0.37
N SER A 226 -17.54 -3.17 -0.51
CA SER A 226 -18.08 -4.53 -0.43
C SER A 226 -17.56 -5.39 -1.57
N VAL A 227 -17.47 -4.86 -2.79
CA VAL A 227 -16.86 -5.58 -3.92
C VAL A 227 -15.40 -5.93 -3.63
N CYS A 228 -14.63 -5.00 -3.04
CA CYS A 228 -13.25 -5.25 -2.58
C CYS A 228 -13.21 -6.45 -1.61
N PHE A 229 -13.90 -6.35 -0.47
CA PHE A 229 -13.78 -7.40 0.55
C PHE A 229 -14.42 -8.72 0.14
N LEU A 230 -15.56 -8.72 -0.56
CA LEU A 230 -16.20 -9.96 -0.99
C LEU A 230 -15.36 -10.70 -2.02
N SER A 231 -14.81 -9.99 -3.02
CA SER A 231 -13.91 -10.63 -4.00
C SER A 231 -12.69 -11.24 -3.33
N GLN A 232 -12.06 -10.54 -2.38
CA GLN A 232 -10.93 -11.06 -1.62
C GLN A 232 -11.29 -12.25 -0.74
N ASN A 233 -12.38 -12.17 0.03
CA ASN A 233 -12.79 -13.25 0.94
C ASN A 233 -13.17 -14.53 0.18
N ILE A 234 -13.92 -14.39 -0.92
CA ILE A 234 -14.30 -15.53 -1.76
C ILE A 234 -13.04 -16.17 -2.34
N ALA A 235 -12.15 -15.38 -2.94
CA ALA A 235 -10.92 -15.90 -3.54
C ALA A 235 -9.96 -16.50 -2.49
N LEU A 236 -9.84 -15.91 -1.29
CA LEU A 236 -9.07 -16.49 -0.18
C LEU A 236 -9.66 -17.82 0.29
N ALA A 237 -10.99 -17.93 0.37
CA ALA A 237 -11.65 -19.18 0.75
C ALA A 237 -11.39 -20.31 -0.27
N PHE A 238 -11.39 -19.99 -1.57
CA PHE A 238 -10.97 -20.95 -2.60
C PHE A 238 -9.47 -21.27 -2.53
N LEU A 239 -8.63 -20.26 -2.26
CA LEU A 239 -7.18 -20.43 -2.13
C LEU A 239 -6.81 -21.38 -0.98
N CYS A 240 -7.55 -21.37 0.13
CA CYS A 240 -7.40 -22.31 1.24
C CYS A 240 -7.49 -23.79 0.83
N HIS A 241 -8.17 -24.08 -0.29
CA HIS A 241 -8.39 -25.43 -0.82
C HIS A 241 -7.73 -25.65 -2.19
N ALA A 242 -6.94 -24.70 -2.68
CA ALA A 242 -6.29 -24.80 -3.99
C ALA A 242 -5.15 -25.83 -3.94
N THR A 243 -5.20 -26.83 -4.82
CA THR A 243 -4.18 -27.88 -4.94
C THR A 243 -3.34 -27.74 -6.20
N ASP A 244 -3.79 -26.96 -7.18
CA ASP A 244 -3.08 -26.70 -8.43
C ASP A 244 -2.64 -25.24 -8.55
N PHE A 245 -1.53 -25.05 -9.28
CA PHE A 245 -0.90 -23.75 -9.47
C PHE A 245 -1.82 -22.74 -10.16
N GLY A 246 -2.61 -23.19 -11.14
CA GLY A 246 -3.49 -22.32 -11.93
C GLY A 246 -4.58 -21.69 -11.06
N THR A 247 -5.28 -22.52 -10.28
CA THR A 247 -6.30 -22.07 -9.33
C THR A 247 -5.73 -21.12 -8.28
N ALA A 248 -4.57 -21.46 -7.70
CA ALA A 248 -3.91 -20.61 -6.71
C ALA A 248 -3.51 -19.24 -7.30
N LEU A 249 -2.98 -19.21 -8.52
CA LEU A 249 -2.60 -17.99 -9.22
C LEU A 249 -3.82 -17.13 -9.57
N ILE A 250 -4.92 -17.73 -10.05
CA ILE A 250 -6.17 -17.03 -10.33
C ILE A 250 -6.73 -16.41 -9.06
N CYS A 251 -6.78 -17.17 -7.95
CA CYS A 251 -7.25 -16.66 -6.67
C CYS A 251 -6.41 -15.47 -6.19
N MET A 252 -5.07 -15.60 -6.21
CA MET A 252 -4.17 -14.49 -5.84
C MET A 252 -4.36 -13.25 -6.72
N THR A 253 -4.60 -13.46 -8.02
CA THR A 253 -4.87 -12.38 -8.97
C THR A 253 -6.19 -11.67 -8.66
N ILE A 254 -7.24 -12.40 -8.29
CA ILE A 254 -8.51 -11.82 -7.86
C ILE A 254 -8.34 -11.06 -6.54
N ILE A 255 -7.55 -11.58 -5.60
CA ILE A 255 -7.34 -10.94 -4.29
C ILE A 255 -6.62 -9.59 -4.44
N ILE A 256 -5.51 -9.56 -5.18
CA ILE A 256 -4.75 -8.33 -5.44
C ILE A 256 -5.52 -7.38 -6.36
N GLY A 257 -6.24 -7.90 -7.36
CA GLY A 257 -7.18 -7.11 -8.17
C GLY A 257 -8.28 -6.48 -7.32
N GLY A 258 -8.82 -7.22 -6.34
CA GLY A 258 -9.83 -6.77 -5.38
C GLY A 258 -9.42 -5.50 -4.63
N SER A 259 -8.15 -5.41 -4.22
CA SER A 259 -7.57 -4.19 -3.60
C SER A 259 -7.71 -2.96 -4.51
N GLY A 260 -7.80 -3.12 -5.82
CA GLY A 260 -8.05 -2.03 -6.76
C GLY A 260 -9.37 -1.28 -6.49
N PHE A 261 -10.40 -1.97 -5.98
CA PHE A 261 -11.67 -1.35 -5.60
C PHE A 261 -11.55 -0.53 -4.30
N HIS A 262 -10.66 -0.91 -3.38
CA HIS A 262 -10.41 -0.18 -2.13
C HIS A 262 -10.01 1.28 -2.37
N ASN A 263 -9.25 1.52 -3.44
CA ASN A 263 -8.81 2.86 -3.86
C ASN A 263 -9.98 3.81 -4.19
N ASN A 264 -11.14 3.27 -4.59
CA ASN A 264 -12.35 4.04 -4.91
C ASN A 264 -13.43 3.97 -3.81
N GLY A 265 -13.22 3.14 -2.79
CA GLY A 265 -14.09 2.98 -1.63
C GLY A 265 -13.58 3.77 -0.43
N VAL A 266 -12.89 3.09 0.48
CA VAL A 266 -12.44 3.65 1.76
C VAL A 266 -11.30 4.65 1.61
N THR A 267 -10.38 4.47 0.66
CA THR A 267 -9.17 5.32 0.54
C THR A 267 -9.51 6.80 0.30
N VAL A 268 -10.60 7.07 -0.43
CA VAL A 268 -11.09 8.41 -0.74
C VAL A 268 -12.07 8.95 0.31
N ASN A 269 -12.59 8.09 1.19
CA ASN A 269 -13.59 8.45 2.19
C ASN A 269 -13.15 9.54 3.19
N PRO A 270 -11.86 9.68 3.58
CA PRO A 270 -11.40 10.84 4.37
C PRO A 270 -11.73 12.20 3.74
N GLN A 271 -11.75 12.30 2.41
CA GLN A 271 -12.12 13.52 1.71
C GLN A 271 -13.61 13.79 1.80
N ASP A 272 -14.43 12.73 1.74
CA ASP A 272 -15.88 12.81 1.87
C ASP A 272 -16.28 13.20 3.32
N LEU A 273 -15.63 12.59 4.33
CA LEU A 273 -15.87 12.85 5.76
C LEU A 273 -15.44 14.25 6.21
N SER A 274 -14.34 14.78 5.65
CA SER A 274 -13.85 16.12 5.97
C SER A 274 -13.09 16.75 4.81
N PRO A 275 -13.78 17.47 3.91
CA PRO A 275 -13.12 18.16 2.80
C PRO A 275 -12.00 19.12 3.26
N THR A 276 -12.25 19.86 4.35
CA THR A 276 -11.33 20.86 4.92
C THR A 276 -10.08 20.24 5.53
N TYR A 277 -10.20 19.11 6.24
CA TYR A 277 -9.09 18.48 6.96
C TYR A 277 -8.71 17.11 6.40
N SER A 278 -9.04 16.85 5.13
CA SER A 278 -8.91 15.56 4.46
C SER A 278 -7.51 14.94 4.56
N GLY A 279 -6.46 15.75 4.40
CA GLY A 279 -5.07 15.30 4.54
C GLY A 279 -4.73 14.78 5.94
N SER A 280 -5.19 15.45 6.99
CA SER A 280 -4.96 15.04 8.38
C SER A 280 -5.75 13.78 8.74
N VAL A 281 -7.01 13.69 8.28
CA VAL A 281 -7.85 12.50 8.49
C VAL A 281 -7.29 11.30 7.73
N PHE A 282 -6.86 11.49 6.49
CA PHE A 282 -6.17 10.46 5.70
C PHE A 282 -4.86 10.01 6.38
N GLY A 283 -4.07 10.96 6.90
CA GLY A 283 -2.84 10.66 7.63
C GLY A 283 -3.06 9.79 8.87
N LEU A 284 -4.10 10.10 9.67
CA LEU A 284 -4.50 9.26 10.79
C LEU A 284 -4.91 7.86 10.32
N MET A 285 -5.78 7.78 9.31
CA MET A 285 -6.26 6.52 8.74
C MET A 285 -5.10 5.64 8.26
N ASN A 286 -4.20 6.19 7.45
CA ASN A 286 -3.05 5.47 6.90
C ASN A 286 -2.06 5.04 7.98
N THR A 287 -1.80 5.89 8.99
CA THR A 287 -0.91 5.55 10.11
C THR A 287 -1.48 4.39 10.93
N MET A 288 -2.76 4.46 11.27
CA MET A 288 -3.44 3.38 11.99
C MET A 288 -3.51 2.10 11.14
N GLY A 289 -3.67 2.21 9.82
CA GLY A 289 -3.68 1.06 8.91
C GLY A 289 -2.34 0.37 8.75
N ALA A 290 -1.22 1.10 8.86
CA ALA A 290 0.12 0.53 8.78
C ALA A 290 0.44 -0.41 9.96
N VAL A 291 -0.16 -0.19 11.14
CA VAL A 291 0.10 -0.99 12.35
C VAL A 291 -0.37 -2.44 12.16
N PRO A 292 -1.63 -2.74 11.77
CA PRO A 292 -2.02 -4.10 11.43
C PRO A 292 -1.30 -4.68 10.20
N GLY A 293 -0.83 -3.85 9.27
CA GLY A 293 0.05 -4.29 8.19
C GLY A 293 1.33 -4.93 8.71
N PHE A 294 2.05 -4.23 9.58
CA PHE A 294 3.27 -4.72 10.22
C PHE A 294 3.02 -5.94 11.12
N LEU A 295 2.05 -5.84 12.05
CA LEU A 295 1.75 -6.92 12.98
C LEU A 295 1.19 -8.15 12.26
N GLY A 296 0.43 -7.95 11.19
CA GLY A 296 -0.12 -9.00 10.35
C GLY A 296 0.94 -9.85 9.68
N VAL A 297 1.94 -9.22 9.07
CA VAL A 297 3.05 -9.93 8.42
C VAL A 297 3.83 -10.77 9.43
N TYR A 298 4.09 -10.24 10.62
CA TYR A 298 4.73 -10.99 11.71
C TYR A 298 3.85 -12.16 12.17
N LEU A 299 2.56 -11.91 12.42
CA LEU A 299 1.62 -12.94 12.86
C LEU A 299 1.48 -14.05 11.83
N ALA A 300 1.44 -13.73 10.54
CA ALA A 300 1.41 -14.71 9.46
C ALA A 300 2.65 -15.63 9.50
N GLY A 301 3.85 -15.06 9.71
CA GLY A 301 5.06 -15.85 9.88
C GLY A 301 5.04 -16.74 11.11
N TYR A 302 4.59 -16.21 12.26
CA TYR A 302 4.49 -16.97 13.50
C TYR A 302 3.45 -18.11 13.41
N ILE A 303 2.30 -17.86 12.77
CA ILE A 303 1.30 -18.89 12.49
C ILE A 303 1.90 -19.96 11.58
N LEU A 304 2.62 -19.56 10.53
CA LEU A 304 3.23 -20.51 9.60
C LEU A 304 4.29 -21.36 10.29
N GLU A 305 5.11 -20.77 11.17
CA GLU A 305 6.11 -21.50 11.96
C GLU A 305 5.46 -22.58 12.83
N LEU A 306 4.38 -22.24 13.55
CA LEU A 306 3.68 -23.16 14.46
C LEU A 306 2.84 -24.23 13.74
N THR A 307 2.14 -23.84 12.68
CA THR A 307 1.10 -24.69 12.05
C THR A 307 1.57 -25.35 10.75
N GLN A 308 2.63 -24.83 10.13
CA GLN A 308 3.10 -25.23 8.81
C GLN A 308 1.99 -25.22 7.75
N SER A 309 0.97 -24.38 7.94
CA SER A 309 -0.25 -24.37 7.14
C SER A 309 -0.60 -22.97 6.63
N TRP A 310 -0.51 -22.80 5.32
CA TRP A 310 -0.97 -21.60 4.63
C TRP A 310 -2.47 -21.35 4.77
N THR A 311 -3.27 -22.42 4.89
CA THR A 311 -4.72 -22.32 5.11
C THR A 311 -5.05 -21.54 6.38
N VAL A 312 -4.27 -21.67 7.45
CA VAL A 312 -4.50 -20.93 8.71
C VAL A 312 -4.16 -19.44 8.54
N VAL A 313 -3.09 -19.13 7.80
CA VAL A 313 -2.69 -17.75 7.47
C VAL A 313 -3.78 -17.06 6.63
N PHE A 314 -4.29 -17.75 5.59
CA PHE A 314 -5.36 -17.22 4.75
C PHE A 314 -6.69 -17.10 5.51
N SER A 315 -7.04 -18.07 6.34
CA SER A 315 -8.25 -18.02 7.19
C SER A 315 -8.21 -16.85 8.17
N THR A 316 -7.03 -16.51 8.70
CA THR A 316 -6.84 -15.31 9.53
C THR A 316 -7.11 -14.05 8.71
N SER A 317 -6.57 -13.97 7.48
CA SER A 317 -6.82 -12.83 6.58
C SER A 317 -8.30 -12.69 6.20
N ILE A 318 -9.01 -13.80 6.00
CA ILE A 318 -10.47 -13.83 5.79
C ILE A 318 -11.19 -13.22 7.00
N ALA A 319 -10.83 -13.62 8.22
CA ALA A 319 -11.46 -13.09 9.44
C ALA A 319 -11.26 -11.56 9.57
N PHE A 320 -10.05 -11.06 9.31
CA PHE A 320 -9.78 -9.62 9.31
C PHE A 320 -10.58 -8.88 8.23
N ASN A 321 -10.64 -9.41 7.02
CA ASN A 321 -11.38 -8.78 5.92
C ASN A 321 -12.90 -8.79 6.17
N LEU A 322 -13.46 -9.89 6.67
CA LEU A 322 -14.88 -9.96 7.06
C LEU A 322 -15.20 -8.97 8.16
N PHE A 323 -14.35 -8.85 9.19
CA PHE A 323 -14.52 -7.86 10.25
C PHE A 323 -14.52 -6.43 9.69
N GLY A 324 -13.54 -6.08 8.87
CA GLY A 324 -13.48 -4.77 8.21
C GLY A 324 -14.70 -4.50 7.33
N TRP A 325 -15.16 -5.50 6.58
CA TRP A 325 -16.35 -5.40 5.73
C TRP A 325 -17.63 -5.14 6.53
N ILE A 326 -17.87 -5.91 7.59
CA ILE A 326 -19.04 -5.77 8.47
C ILE A 326 -19.04 -4.37 9.11
N VAL A 327 -17.92 -3.96 9.69
CA VAL A 327 -17.80 -2.65 10.36
C VAL A 327 -18.07 -1.51 9.38
N PHE A 328 -17.49 -1.55 8.17
CA PHE A 328 -17.70 -0.50 7.18
C PHE A 328 -19.13 -0.47 6.64
N THR A 329 -19.73 -1.64 6.42
CA THR A 329 -21.10 -1.74 5.89
C THR A 329 -22.11 -1.21 6.91
N LEU A 330 -21.91 -1.48 8.20
CA LEU A 330 -22.80 -1.01 9.27
C LEU A 330 -22.58 0.48 9.57
N PHE A 331 -21.34 0.90 9.83
CA PHE A 331 -21.03 2.21 10.41
C PHE A 331 -20.39 3.21 9.45
N GLY A 332 -19.96 2.78 8.26
CA GLY A 332 -19.38 3.66 7.25
C GLY A 332 -20.36 4.75 6.81
N SER A 333 -19.85 5.95 6.60
CA SER A 333 -20.57 7.08 6.02
C SER A 333 -19.61 7.90 5.17
N ALA A 334 -20.17 8.58 4.16
CA ALA A 334 -19.51 9.60 3.35
C ALA A 334 -20.11 11.00 3.61
N GLU A 335 -20.89 11.15 4.66
CA GLU A 335 -21.43 12.45 5.09
C GLU A 335 -20.37 13.25 5.85
N VAL A 336 -20.34 14.56 5.61
CA VAL A 336 -19.38 15.47 6.24
C VAL A 336 -19.61 15.49 7.76
N ILE A 337 -18.53 15.24 8.51
CA ILE A 337 -18.54 15.38 9.96
C ILE A 337 -18.56 16.87 10.29
N GLN A 338 -19.75 17.37 10.61
CA GLN A 338 -19.97 18.72 11.12
C GLN A 338 -19.40 18.87 12.52
#